data_AF-A0A5K1C467-F1
#
_entry.id   AF-A0A5K1C467-F1
#
_cell.length_a   1.000
_cell.length_b   1.000
_cell.length_c   1.000
_cell.angle_alpha   90.00
_cell.angle_beta   90.00
_cell.angle_gamma   90.00
#
_symmetry.space_group_name_H-M   'P 1'
#
loop_
_entity.id
_entity.type
_entity.pdbx_description
1 polymer ?
#
loop_
_entity_poly.entity_id
_entity_poly.type
_entity_poly.pdbx_seq_one_letter_code
_entity_poly.pdbx_strand_id
1 'polypeptide(L)' 'ILGSGMSNKMWETAVDHAKTCVLGGKLYVYYNDDSRNVGVVFNNIYALCGLIAGGQYCPAETLTDTQK' A
#
# COMPACT_ATOMS: atom_id res chain seq x y z
N ILE A 1 10.20 -4.47 18.34
CA ILE A 1 10.24 -3.75 19.63
C ILE A 1 9.10 -2.74 19.64
N LEU A 2 8.04 -3.03 20.40
CA LEU A 2 7.11 -2.01 20.87
C LEU A 2 7.58 -1.68 22.29
N GLY A 3 7.89 -0.42 22.58
CA GLY A 3 8.35 -0.02 23.91
C GLY A 3 7.32 -0.39 24.98
N SER A 4 7.78 -0.66 26.20
CA SER A 4 7.01 -1.22 27.33
C SER A 4 5.77 -0.43 27.79
N GLY A 5 5.41 0.67 27.12
CA GLY A 5 4.23 1.50 27.39
C GLY A 5 3.19 1.55 26.27
N MET A 6 3.39 0.89 25.13
CA MET A 6 2.38 0.83 24.06
C MET A 6 1.51 -0.42 24.19
N SER A 7 0.22 -0.22 24.46
CA SER A 7 -0.78 -1.28 24.31
C SER A 7 -1.14 -1.47 22.83
N ASN A 8 -1.62 -2.66 22.46
CA ASN A 8 -2.10 -2.95 21.09
C ASN A 8 -3.13 -1.92 20.62
N LYS A 9 -4.05 -1.51 21.50
CA LYS A 9 -5.08 -0.50 21.20
C LYS A 9 -4.48 0.88 20.88
N MET A 10 -3.43 1.28 21.59
CA MET A 10 -2.73 2.55 21.32
C MET A 10 -1.98 2.49 19.98
N TRP A 11 -1.36 1.35 19.68
CA TRP A 11 -0.73 1.11 18.38
C TRP A 11 -1.74 1.18 17.24
N GLU A 12 -2.88 0.47 17.36
CA GLU A 12 -3.97 0.50 16.38
C GLU A 12 -4.48 1.93 16.15
N THR A 13 -4.70 2.70 17.22
CA THR A 13 -5.14 4.10 17.13
C THR A 13 -4.12 4.97 16.39
N ALA A 14 -2.83 4.79 16.67
CA ALA A 14 -1.76 5.54 15.99
C ALA A 14 -1.67 5.17 14.50
N VAL A 15 -1.82 3.89 14.17
CA VAL A 15 -1.87 3.39 12.79
C VAL A 15 -3.09 3.96 12.05
N ASP A 16 -4.26 3.99 12.68
CA ASP A 16 -5.47 4.53 12.06
C ASP A 16 -5.38 6.04 11.82
N HIS A 17 -4.82 6.80 12.76
CA HIS A 17 -4.53 8.22 12.52
C HIS A 17 -3.55 8.40 11.35
N ALA A 18 -2.48 7.63 11.28
CA ALA A 18 -1.51 7.69 10.17
C ALA A 18 -2.16 7.42 8.79
N LYS A 19 -3.19 6.56 8.72
CA LYS A 19 -3.96 6.32 7.48
C LYS A 19 -4.80 7.53 7.06
N THR A 20 -5.26 8.36 8.00
CA THR A 20 -6.03 9.58 7.71
C THR A 20 -5.16 10.78 7.35
N CYS A 21 -3.87 10.72 7.66
CA CYS A 21 -2.94 11.78 7.27
C CYS A 21 -2.87 11.89 5.74
N VAL A 22 -2.74 13.11 5.23
CA VAL A 22 -2.49 13.34 3.81
C VAL A 22 -1.12 12.78 3.47
N LEU A 23 -1.11 11.59 2.89
CA LEU A 23 0.09 10.97 2.36
C LEU A 23 0.54 11.81 1.17
N GLY A 24 1.79 12.28 1.17
CA GLY A 24 2.34 12.95 -0.01
C GLY A 24 2.13 12.05 -1.22
N GLY A 25 1.62 12.58 -2.34
CA GLY A 25 1.13 11.81 -3.49
C GLY A 25 2.15 10.94 -4.24
N LYS A 26 3.29 10.64 -3.62
CA LYS A 26 4.30 9.70 -4.09
C LYS A 26 3.78 8.27 -3.97
N LEU A 27 3.94 7.54 -5.07
CA LEU A 27 3.65 6.11 -5.18
C LEU A 27 4.95 5.37 -5.46
N TYR A 28 5.00 4.11 -5.01
CA TYR A 28 6.11 3.19 -5.23
C TYR A 28 5.61 2.02 -6.06
N VAL A 29 6.34 1.66 -7.11
CA VAL A 29 5.98 0.55 -7.99
C VAL A 29 7.04 -0.53 -7.89
N TYR A 30 6.61 -1.76 -7.64
CA TYR A 30 7.45 -2.95 -7.66
C TYR A 30 7.08 -3.82 -8.85
N TYR A 31 8.05 -4.16 -9.69
CA TYR A 31 7.86 -5.06 -10.84
C TYR A 31 8.42 -6.44 -10.52
N ASN A 32 7.73 -7.50 -10.97
CA ASN A 32 8.17 -8.88 -10.74
C ASN A 32 9.36 -9.28 -11.62
N ASP A 33 9.57 -8.59 -12.74
CA ASP A 33 10.63 -8.85 -13.70
C ASP A 33 11.07 -7.57 -14.43
N ASP A 34 12.15 -7.68 -15.23
CA ASP A 34 12.69 -6.57 -16.02
C ASP A 34 11.80 -6.16 -17.18
N SER A 35 10.85 -7.00 -17.60
CA SER A 35 9.88 -6.65 -18.65
C SER A 35 8.91 -5.57 -18.18
N ARG A 36 8.76 -5.40 -16.85
CA ARG A 36 7.89 -4.42 -16.21
C ARG A 36 6.44 -4.48 -16.71
N ASN A 37 6.02 -5.67 -17.15
CA ASN A 37 4.69 -5.89 -17.70
C ASN A 37 3.62 -5.86 -16.59
N VAL A 38 3.97 -6.38 -15.40
CA VAL A 38 3.10 -6.37 -14.22
C VAL A 38 3.85 -5.76 -13.04
N GLY A 39 3.25 -4.75 -12.41
CA GLY A 39 3.81 -4.11 -11.21
C GLY A 39 2.76 -3.83 -10.15
N VAL A 40 3.15 -3.86 -8.88
CA VAL A 40 2.28 -3.57 -7.74
C VAL A 40 2.59 -2.17 -7.22
N VAL A 41 1.54 -1.39 -6.93
CA VAL A 41 1.64 0.03 -6.55
C VAL A 41 1.26 0.21 -5.09
N PHE A 42 2.15 0.86 -4.32
CA PHE A 42 1.97 1.16 -2.90
C PHE A 42 2.12 2.66 -2.63
N ASN A 43 1.50 3.14 -1.54
CA ASN A 43 1.73 4.49 -1.01
C ASN A 43 2.84 4.51 0.07
N ASN A 44 3.07 5.69 0.67
CA ASN A 44 4.13 5.89 1.68
C ASN A 44 3.97 5.07 2.97
N ILE A 45 2.79 4.52 3.25
CA ILE A 45 2.54 3.66 4.41
C ILE A 45 2.45 2.18 4.02
N TYR A 46 2.92 1.82 2.82
CA TYR A 46 2.91 0.46 2.29
C TYR A 46 1.50 -0.12 2.09
N ALA A 47 0.46 0.72 2.01
CA ALA A 47 -0.87 0.25 1.64
C ALA A 47 -0.94 0.02 0.13
N LEU A 48 -1.57 -1.08 -0.28
CA LEU A 48 -1.81 -1.43 -1.68
C LEU A 48 -2.77 -0.41 -2.32
N CYS A 49 -2.33 0.26 -3.38
CA CYS A 49 -3.13 1.23 -4.14
C CYS A 49 -3.66 0.65 -5.44
N GLY A 50 -2.95 -0.30 -6.05
CA GLY A 50 -3.34 -0.91 -7.31
C GLY A 50 -2.23 -1.69 -7.96
N LEU A 51 -2.42 -2.06 -9.22
CA LEU A 51 -1.42 -2.71 -10.05
C LEU A 51 -1.28 -1.99 -11.40
N ILE A 52 -0.13 -2.17 -12.03
CA ILE A 52 0.12 -1.81 -13.42
C ILE A 52 0.15 -3.10 -14.22
N ALA A 53 -0.66 -3.22 -15.26
CA ALA A 53 -0.65 -4.33 -16.18
C ALA A 53 -0.62 -3.80 -17.62
N GLY A 54 0.36 -4.21 -18.43
CA GLY A 54 0.49 -3.73 -19.80
C GLY A 54 0.62 -2.21 -19.92
N GLY A 55 1.21 -1.55 -18.90
CA GLY A 55 1.36 -0.10 -18.83
C GLY A 55 0.11 0.67 -18.37
N GLN A 56 -0.99 0.00 -18.05
CA GLN A 56 -2.22 0.61 -17.54
C GLN A 56 -2.33 0.44 -16.02
N TYR A 57 -2.78 1.48 -15.32
CA TYR A 57 -3.02 1.45 -13.89
C TYR A 57 -4.45 0.94 -13.58
N CYS A 58 -4.53 -0.05 -12.71
CA CYS A 58 -5.76 -0.65 -12.20
C CYS A 58 -5.85 -0.39 -10.68
N PRO A 59 -6.84 0.39 -10.20
CA PRO A 59 -7.02 0.66 -8.77
C PRO A 59 -7.33 -0.61 -7.97
N ALA A 60 -6.84 -0.69 -6.72
CA ALA A 60 -7.02 -1.86 -5.85
C ALA A 60 -8.49 -2.20 -5.57
N GLU A 61 -9.36 -1.20 -5.59
CA GLU A 61 -10.81 -1.35 -5.39
C GLU A 61 -11.48 -2.10 -6.55
N THR A 62 -10.86 -2.06 -7.73
CA THR A 62 -11.35 -2.74 -8.95
C THR A 62 -10.79 -4.15 -9.12
N LEU A 63 -9.82 -4.54 -8.28
CA LEU A 63 -9.20 -5.85 -8.32
C LEU A 63 -10.10 -6.91 -7.70
N THR A 64 -10.15 -8.08 -8.34
CA THR A 64 -10.80 -9.25 -7.76
C THR A 64 -9.97 -9.81 -6.60
N ASP A 65 -10.58 -10.59 -5.71
CA ASP A 65 -9.86 -11.21 -4.59
C ASP A 65 -8.78 -12.19 -5.06
N THR A 66 -8.91 -12.74 -6.27
CA THR A 66 -7.88 -13.55 -6.92
C THR A 66 -6.69 -12.76 -7.46
N GLN A 67 -6.84 -11.43 -7.57
CA GLN A 67 -5.80 -10.50 -8.03
C GLN A 67 -5.17 -9.70 -6.88
N LYS A 68 -5.77 -9.73 -5.68
CA LYS A 68 -5.24 -9.14 -4.44
C LYS A 68 -4.33 -10.16 -3.73
#